data_AF-A0A821S031-F1
#
_entry.id   AF-A0A821S031-F1
#
_cell.length_a   1.000
_cell.length_b   1.000
_cell.length_c   1.000
_cell.angle_alpha   90.00
_cell.angle_beta   90.00
_cell.angle_gamma   90.00
#
_symmetry.space_group_name_H-M   'P 1'
#
loop_
_entity.id
_entity.type
_entity.pdbx_description
1 polymer ?
#
loop_
_entity_poly.entity_id
_entity_poly.type
_entity_poly.pdbx_seq_one_letter_code
_entity_poly.pdbx_strand_id
1 'polypeptide(L)'
;KVDVVVVCSTSEILCRAIITAAGPQVKAEYSALQADGQQPAATSNGLLPCKKILFIPWRGDRSDLPSLKKTLGKFVSTAIKYAFENGHTSLG
;
A
#
# COMPACT_ATOMS: atom_id res chain seq x y z
N LYS A 1 -16.70 4.22 0.36
CA LYS A 1 -15.62 5.20 0.63
C LYS A 1 -14.74 4.59 1.71
N VAL A 2 -13.44 4.45 1.51
CA VAL A 2 -12.49 3.85 2.47
C VAL A 2 -11.50 4.90 2.96
N ASP A 3 -10.96 4.73 4.17
CA ASP A 3 -9.97 5.67 4.72
C ASP A 3 -8.60 5.46 4.07
N VAL A 4 -8.16 4.23 3.90
CA VAL A 4 -6.85 3.91 3.29
C VAL A 4 -7.04 2.92 2.15
N VAL A 5 -6.40 3.21 1.01
CA VAL A 5 -6.23 2.25 -0.08
C VAL A 5 -4.89 1.55 0.09
N VAL A 6 -4.88 0.23 0.15
CA VAL A 6 -3.68 -0.59 0.32
C VAL A 6 -3.21 -1.10 -1.03
N VAL A 7 -1.97 -0.81 -1.38
CA VAL A 7 -1.38 -1.16 -2.68
C VAL A 7 -0.21 -2.10 -2.46
N CYS A 8 -0.24 -3.22 -3.18
CA CYS A 8 0.91 -4.12 -3.27
C CYS A 8 2.03 -3.43 -4.06
N SER A 9 3.06 -2.94 -3.37
CA SER A 9 4.08 -2.06 -3.97
C SER A 9 5.03 -2.77 -4.94
N THR A 10 5.02 -4.10 -4.93
CA THR A 10 5.72 -4.96 -5.90
C THR A 10 4.95 -5.15 -7.20
N SER A 11 3.67 -4.77 -7.26
CA SER A 11 2.87 -4.82 -8.49
C SER A 11 2.98 -3.51 -9.25
N GLU A 12 3.79 -3.49 -10.31
CA GLU A 12 3.96 -2.32 -11.16
C GLU A 12 2.63 -1.83 -11.76
N ILE A 13 1.77 -2.76 -12.15
CA ILE A 13 0.46 -2.46 -12.74
C ILE A 13 -0.43 -1.73 -11.74
N LEU A 14 -0.53 -2.23 -10.50
CA LEU A 14 -1.34 -1.59 -9.46
C LEU A 14 -0.77 -0.24 -9.04
N CYS A 15 0.55 -0.17 -8.85
CA CYS A 15 1.23 1.09 -8.53
C CYS A 15 0.97 2.14 -9.60
N ARG A 16 1.19 1.79 -10.89
CA ARG A 16 0.95 2.70 -12.00
C ARG A 16 -0.51 3.15 -12.07
N ALA A 17 -1.46 2.23 -11.91
CA ALA A 17 -2.89 2.56 -11.94
C ALA A 17 -3.27 3.54 -10.80
N ILE A 18 -2.87 3.24 -9.57
CA ILE A 18 -3.20 4.07 -8.40
C ILE A 18 -2.51 5.43 -8.46
N ILE A 19 -1.22 5.48 -8.81
CA ILE A 19 -0.47 6.73 -8.93
C ILE A 19 -1.05 7.60 -10.05
N THR A 20 -1.41 7.01 -11.18
CA THR A 20 -2.04 7.75 -12.28
C THR A 20 -3.38 8.33 -11.85
N ALA A 21 -4.20 7.54 -11.15
CA ALA A 21 -5.51 7.99 -10.66
C ALA A 21 -5.42 9.04 -9.55
N ALA A 22 -4.41 8.95 -8.68
CA ALA A 22 -4.20 9.88 -7.57
C ALA A 22 -3.54 11.21 -8.02
N GLY A 23 -2.83 11.21 -9.14
CA GLY A 23 -2.30 12.42 -9.77
C GLY A 23 -0.84 12.73 -9.46
N PRO A 24 -0.32 13.87 -9.98
CA PRO A 24 1.11 14.16 -10.02
C PRO A 24 1.76 14.36 -8.64
N GLN A 25 1.02 14.85 -7.65
CA GLN A 25 1.53 14.98 -6.29
C GLN A 25 1.90 13.62 -5.69
N VAL A 26 0.99 12.64 -5.76
CA VAL A 26 1.22 11.28 -5.26
C VAL A 26 2.34 10.60 -6.04
N LYS A 27 2.48 10.88 -7.35
CA LYS A 27 3.61 10.39 -8.14
C LYS A 27 4.95 10.88 -7.60
N ALA A 28 5.05 12.15 -7.22
CA ALA A 28 6.27 12.72 -6.64
C ALA A 28 6.58 12.12 -5.27
N GLU A 29 5.59 12.04 -4.38
CA GLU A 29 5.73 11.41 -3.05
C GLU A 29 6.16 9.95 -3.16
N TYR A 30 5.52 9.17 -4.04
CA TYR A 30 5.88 7.77 -4.26
C TYR A 30 7.30 7.61 -4.82
N SER A 31 7.71 8.50 -5.73
CA SER A 31 9.07 8.45 -6.30
C SER A 31 10.14 8.74 -5.24
N ALA A 32 9.88 9.66 -4.32
CA ALA A 32 10.76 9.93 -3.18
C ALA A 32 10.85 8.72 -2.24
N LEU A 33 9.71 8.10 -1.92
CA LEU A 33 9.67 6.89 -1.08
C LEU A 33 10.44 5.71 -1.70
N GLN A 34 10.38 5.55 -3.02
CA GLN A 34 11.15 4.54 -3.76
C GLN A 34 12.65 4.81 -3.69
N ALA A 35 13.06 6.08 -3.80
CA ALA A 35 14.47 6.47 -3.71
C ALA A 35 15.04 6.23 -2.30
N ASP A 36 14.25 6.48 -1.26
CA ASP A 36 14.65 6.29 0.14
C ASP A 36 14.65 4.81 0.58
N GLY A 37 14.04 3.92 -0.22
CA GLY A 37 13.92 2.49 0.10
C GLY A 37 13.02 2.19 1.32
N GLN A 38 12.26 3.18 1.82
CA GLN A 38 11.38 3.01 2.97
C GLN A 38 10.10 2.31 2.56
N GLN A 39 9.89 1.09 3.08
CA GLN A 39 8.69 0.29 2.88
C GLN A 39 8.38 -0.53 4.15
N PRO A 40 7.10 -0.66 4.58
CA PRO A 40 5.91 -0.04 4.00
C PRO A 40 5.90 1.48 4.17
N ALA A 41 5.27 2.20 3.25
CA ALA A 41 5.20 3.65 3.30
C ALA A 41 3.86 4.17 2.76
N ALA A 42 3.45 5.35 3.23
CA ALA A 42 2.18 5.94 2.87
C ALA A 42 2.36 7.30 2.21
N THR A 43 1.53 7.60 1.22
CA THR A 43 1.43 8.91 0.58
C THR A 43 0.12 9.60 0.95
N SER A 44 -0.02 10.87 0.57
CA SER A 44 -1.31 11.54 0.46
C SER A 44 -2.25 10.81 -0.51
N ASN A 45 -3.54 11.18 -0.47
CA ASN A 45 -4.58 10.61 -1.32
C ASN A 45 -4.64 11.24 -2.73
N GLY A 46 -4.06 12.42 -2.91
CA GLY A 46 -4.19 13.18 -4.15
C GLY A 46 -5.66 13.36 -4.55
N LEU A 47 -6.00 12.93 -5.76
CA LEU A 47 -7.35 12.99 -6.31
C LEU A 47 -8.27 11.83 -5.90
N LEU A 48 -7.75 10.81 -5.17
CA LEU A 48 -8.57 9.67 -4.76
C LEU A 48 -9.51 10.01 -3.59
N PRO A 49 -10.70 9.39 -3.53
CA PRO A 49 -11.70 9.64 -2.49
C PRO A 49 -11.37 9.03 -1.12
N CYS A 50 -10.15 8.52 -0.92
CA CYS A 50 -9.61 8.04 0.36
C CYS A 50 -8.88 9.14 1.13
N LYS A 51 -8.40 8.85 2.33
CA LYS A 51 -7.55 9.76 3.14
C LYS A 51 -6.06 9.50 2.90
N LYS A 52 -5.67 8.25 2.67
CA LYS A 52 -4.27 7.83 2.46
C LYS A 52 -4.16 6.68 1.46
N ILE A 53 -2.96 6.52 0.92
CA ILE A 53 -2.57 5.36 0.11
C ILE A 53 -1.37 4.72 0.80
N LEU A 54 -1.48 3.43 1.13
CA LEU A 54 -0.44 2.67 1.82
C LEU A 54 0.18 1.66 0.87
N PHE A 55 1.47 1.80 0.61
CA PHE A 55 2.25 0.90 -0.23
C PHE A 55 2.96 -0.12 0.67
N ILE A 56 2.63 -1.41 0.49
CA ILE A 56 3.22 -2.52 1.23
C ILE A 56 3.86 -3.49 0.24
N PRO A 57 5.15 -3.82 0.39
CA PRO A 57 5.79 -4.80 -0.46
C PRO A 57 5.29 -6.19 -0.09
N TRP A 58 4.81 -6.94 -1.08
CA TRP A 58 4.51 -8.35 -0.91
C TRP A 58 5.13 -9.15 -2.04
N ARG A 59 5.99 -10.10 -1.65
CA ARG A 59 6.48 -11.14 -2.55
C ARG A 59 5.78 -12.41 -2.09
N GLY A 60 4.75 -12.82 -2.82
CA GLY A 60 4.05 -14.05 -2.52
C GLY A 60 5.04 -15.21 -2.58
N ASP A 61 5.15 -15.95 -1.48
CA ASP A 61 5.87 -17.21 -1.48
C ASP A 61 4.96 -18.30 -2.06
N ARG A 62 5.34 -18.85 -3.21
CA ARG A 62 4.56 -19.87 -3.94
C ARG A 62 5.12 -21.29 -3.74
N SER A 63 6.11 -21.45 -2.87
CA SER A 63 6.72 -22.76 -2.59
C SER A 63 5.72 -23.74 -1.98
N ASP A 64 4.93 -23.29 -1.01
CA ASP A 64 3.90 -24.08 -0.35
C ASP A 64 2.75 -23.20 0.22
N LEU A 65 1.61 -23.83 0.51
CA LEU A 65 0.42 -23.16 1.03
C LEU A 65 0.63 -22.51 2.42
N PRO A 66 1.26 -23.17 3.42
CA PRO A 66 1.63 -22.53 4.68
C PRO A 66 2.46 -21.23 4.53
N SER A 67 3.48 -21.24 3.67
CA SER A 67 4.37 -20.11 3.40
C SER A 67 3.61 -18.97 2.72
N LEU A 68 2.73 -19.30 1.77
CA LEU A 68 1.80 -18.32 1.17
C LEU A 68 0.90 -17.68 2.23
N LYS A 69 0.24 -18.49 3.07
CA LYS A 69 -0.63 -17.99 4.15
C LYS A 69 0.12 -17.08 5.11
N LYS A 70 1.35 -17.44 5.47
CA LYS A 70 2.21 -16.65 6.36
C LYS A 70 2.56 -15.29 5.76
N THR A 71 2.99 -15.25 4.50
CA THR A 71 3.37 -13.99 3.83
C THR A 71 2.17 -13.09 3.58
N LEU A 72 1.03 -13.66 3.17
CA LEU A 72 -0.22 -12.92 3.01
C LEU A 72 -0.75 -12.39 4.35
N GLY A 73 -0.69 -13.22 5.40
CA GLY A 73 -1.05 -12.82 6.75
C GLY A 73 -0.23 -11.61 7.21
N LYS A 74 1.09 -11.63 6.99
CA LYS A 74 1.97 -10.48 7.29
C LYS A 74 1.55 -9.22 6.52
N PHE A 75 1.26 -9.33 5.23
CA PHE A 75 0.80 -8.20 4.40
C PHE A 75 -0.48 -7.57 4.97
N VAL A 76 -1.49 -8.39 5.27
CA VAL A 76 -2.76 -7.92 5.84
C VAL A 76 -2.57 -7.35 7.24
N SER A 77 -1.80 -8.02 8.11
CA SER A 77 -1.52 -7.52 9.46
C SER A 77 -0.79 -6.17 9.45
N THR A 78 0.14 -5.95 8.51
CA THR A 78 0.80 -4.65 8.35
C THR A 78 -0.19 -3.55 7.99
N ALA A 79 -1.13 -3.82 7.07
CA ALA A 79 -2.16 -2.86 6.69
C ALA A 79 -3.09 -2.51 7.88
N ILE A 80 -3.56 -3.53 8.62
CA ILE A 80 -4.42 -3.35 9.79
C ILE A 80 -3.70 -2.57 10.88
N LYS A 81 -2.44 -2.93 11.17
CA LYS A 81 -1.62 -2.24 12.17
C LYS A 81 -1.47 -0.76 11.84
N TYR A 82 -1.13 -0.44 10.59
CA TYR A 82 -1.04 0.94 10.13
C TYR A 82 -2.36 1.69 10.32
N ALA A 83 -3.48 1.11 9.89
CA ALA A 83 -4.79 1.74 10.03
C ALA A 83 -5.12 2.04 11.50
N PHE A 84 -4.89 1.07 12.39
CA PHE A 84 -5.14 1.22 13.81
C PHE A 84 -4.29 2.33 14.44
N GLU A 85 -2.98 2.33 14.18
CA GLU A 85 -2.03 3.32 14.72
C GLU A 85 -2.32 4.75 14.23
N ASN A 86 -2.97 4.89 13.07
CA ASN A 86 -3.31 6.18 12.46
C ASN A 86 -4.80 6.55 12.60
N GLY A 87 -5.58 5.81 13.41
CA GLY A 87 -6.99 6.13 13.67
C GLY A 87 -7.91 5.99 12.45
N HIS A 88 -7.57 5.10 11.52
CA HIS A 88 -8.38 4.76 10.35
C HIS A 88 -9.28 3.56 10.63
N THR A 89 -10.50 3.60 10.10
CA THR A 89 -11.55 2.61 10.41
C THR A 89 -11.94 1.74 9.22
N SER A 90 -11.46 2.06 8.01
CA SER A 90 -11.76 1.30 6.80
C SER A 90 -10.56 1.20 5.85
N LEU A 91 -10.36 0.00 5.31
CA LEU A 91 -9.30 -0.34 4.35
C LEU A 91 -9.93 -0.86 3.06
N GLY A 92 -9.31 -0.59 1.92
CA GLY A 92 -9.70 -1.11 0.60
C GLY A 92 -8.50 -1.50 -0.25
#